data_AF-A0A9J6P7E7-F1
#
_entry.id   AF-A0A9J6P7E7-F1
#
_cell.length_a   1.000
_cell.length_b   1.000
_cell.length_c   1.000
_cell.angle_alpha   90.00
_cell.angle_beta   90.00
_cell.angle_gamma   90.00
#
_symmetry.space_group_name_H-M   'P 1'
#
loop_
_entity.id
_entity.type
_entity.pdbx_description
1 polymer ?
#
loop_
_entity_poly.entity_id
_entity_poly.type
_entity_poly.pdbx_seq_one_letter_code
_entity_poly.pdbx_strand_id
1 'polypeptide(L)' 'MRMAIKLKDGKKYFYSEAQSQQIARNLNYVKLLQILTNASSMKSGSSIKILNQIFKVENIKSFEFFL' A
#
# COMPACT_ATOMS: atom_id res chain seq x y z
N MET A 1 -1.87 8.36 13.51
CA MET A 1 -2.14 8.14 12.05
C MET A 1 -2.19 6.65 11.74
N ARG A 2 -3.35 6.20 11.28
CA ARG A 2 -3.61 4.83 10.84
C ARG A 2 -3.63 4.77 9.31
N MET A 3 -3.30 3.61 8.77
CA MET A 3 -3.29 3.35 7.33
C MET A 3 -4.25 2.21 6.99
N ALA A 4 -4.91 2.32 5.84
CA ALA A 4 -5.60 1.21 5.22
C ALA A 4 -5.19 1.03 3.76
N ILE A 5 -5.20 -0.22 3.30
CA ILE A 5 -5.06 -0.57 1.89
C ILE A 5 -6.42 -1.05 1.41
N LYS A 6 -6.99 -0.39 0.40
CA LYS A 6 -8.17 -0.88 -0.30
C LYS A 6 -7.74 -1.61 -1.56
N LEU A 7 -8.28 -2.82 -1.74
CA LEU A 7 -8.12 -3.58 -2.96
C LEU A 7 -9.28 -3.32 -3.92
N LYS A 8 -9.07 -3.65 -5.20
CA LYS A 8 -10.08 -3.54 -6.26
C LYS A 8 -11.26 -4.50 -6.06
N ASP A 9 -11.02 -5.64 -5.39
CA ASP A 9 -12.06 -6.62 -5.01
C ASP A 9 -12.91 -6.15 -3.81
N GLY A 10 -12.64 -4.95 -3.27
CA GLY A 10 -13.38 -4.37 -2.15
C GLY A 10 -12.82 -4.73 -0.78
N LYS A 11 -11.84 -5.64 -0.68
CA LYS A 11 -11.18 -5.94 0.60
C LYS A 11 -10.40 -4.73 1.12
N LYS A 12 -10.41 -4.57 2.44
CA LYS A 12 -9.68 -3.51 3.14
C LYS A 12 -8.78 -4.12 4.20
N TYR A 13 -7.53 -3.70 4.22
CA TYR A 13 -6.54 -4.10 5.21
C TYR A 13 -6.24 -2.90 6.09
N PHE A 14 -6.60 -2.99 7.37
CA PHE A 14 -6.38 -1.91 8.33
C PHE A 14 -5.13 -2.19 9.15
N TYR A 15 -4.32 -1.16 9.34
CA TYR A 15 -3.12 -1.22 10.14
C TYR A 15 -3.28 -0.33 11.37
N SER A 16 -2.83 -0.84 12.51
CA SER A 16 -2.75 -0.05 13.75
C SER A 16 -1.79 1.13 13.56
N GLU A 17 -1.79 2.06 14.50
CA GLU A 17 -0.87 3.19 14.45
C GLU A 17 0.60 2.75 14.49
N ALA A 18 0.96 1.81 15.37
CA ALA A 18 2.31 1.25 15.42
C ALA A 18 2.71 0.56 14.11
N GLN A 19 1.79 -0.21 13.51
CA GLN A 19 2.00 -0.85 12.21
C GLN A 19 2.16 0.18 11.10
N SER A 20 1.35 1.24 11.11
CA SER A 20 1.38 2.31 10.11
C SER A 20 2.70 3.09 10.18
N GLN A 21 3.21 3.35 11.39
CA GLN A 21 4.54 3.95 11.57
C GLN A 21 5.66 3.04 11.09
N GLN A 22 5.59 1.73 11.39
CA GLN A 22 6.57 0.76 10.90
C GLN A 22 6.54 0.66 9.37
N ILE A 23 5.34 0.67 8.79
CA ILE A 23 5.13 0.69 7.34
C ILE A 23 5.72 1.95 6.73
N ALA A 24 5.47 3.13 7.30
CA ALA A 24 6.03 4.40 6.81
C ALA A 24 7.57 4.43 6.88
N ARG A 25 8.16 3.79 7.88
CA ARG A 25 9.63 3.65 8.02
C ARG A 25 10.23 2.66 7.01
N ASN A 26 9.53 1.57 6.72
CA ASN A 26 10.06 0.45 5.93
C ASN A 26 9.65 0.47 4.45
N LEU A 27 8.51 1.06 4.11
CA LEU A 27 8.15 1.29 2.72
C LEU A 27 9.05 2.40 2.19
N ASN A 28 9.97 2.00 1.32
CA ASN A 28 10.78 2.92 0.56
C ASN A 28 9.83 3.92 -0.15
N TYR A 29 9.86 5.18 0.28
CA TYR A 29 8.88 6.22 -0.08
C TYR A 29 8.67 6.33 -1.61
N VAL A 30 9.72 6.03 -2.37
CA VAL A 30 9.75 5.94 -3.83
C VAL A 30 8.74 4.92 -4.40
N LYS A 31 8.57 3.74 -3.77
CA LYS A 31 7.62 2.72 -4.23
C LYS A 31 6.17 3.12 -3.94
N LEU A 32 5.91 3.76 -2.80
CA LEU A 32 4.59 4.32 -2.49
C LEU A 32 4.22 5.44 -3.47
N LEU A 33 5.17 6.35 -3.72
CA LEU A 33 4.99 7.43 -4.70
C LEU A 33 4.75 6.88 -6.10
N GLN A 34 5.45 5.81 -6.53
CA GLN A 34 5.17 5.16 -7.82
C GLN A 34 3.73 4.63 -7.92
N ILE A 35 3.18 4.06 -6.84
CA ILE A 35 1.78 3.61 -6.84
C ILE A 35 0.82 4.80 -6.88
N LEU A 36 1.12 5.87 -6.12
CA LEU A 36 0.25 7.04 -5.99
C LEU A 36 0.27 7.93 -7.24
N THR A 37 1.42 8.04 -7.91
CA THR A 37 1.62 8.95 -9.06
C THR A 37 1.40 8.29 -10.40
N ASN A 38 1.42 6.95 -10.50
CA ASN A 38 1.48 6.30 -11.79
C ASN A 38 0.79 4.92 -11.83
N ALA A 39 -0.54 4.92 -11.64
CA ALA A 39 -1.37 3.73 -11.84
C ALA A 39 -1.21 3.11 -13.25
N SER A 40 -0.75 3.87 -14.24
CA SER A 40 -0.63 3.47 -15.65
C SER A 40 0.71 2.85 -16.03
N SER A 41 1.76 2.97 -15.21
CA SER A 41 3.12 2.53 -15.57
C SER A 41 3.68 1.38 -14.73
N MET A 42 2.96 0.91 -13.71
CA MET A 42 3.39 -0.25 -12.94
C MET A 42 3.14 -1.53 -13.76
N LYS A 43 4.22 -2.15 -14.24
CA LYS A 43 4.18 -3.43 -14.96
C LYS A 43 3.31 -4.43 -14.20
N SER A 44 2.31 -4.98 -14.88
CA SER A 44 1.48 -6.07 -14.36
C SER A 44 2.38 -7.20 -13.83
N GLY A 45 2.03 -7.73 -12.65
CA GLY A 45 2.86 -8.72 -11.92
C GLY A 45 3.78 -8.17 -10.83
N SER A 46 3.93 -6.84 -10.70
CA SER A 46 4.71 -6.25 -9.61
C SER A 46 4.02 -6.46 -8.26
N SER A 47 4.79 -6.84 -7.23
CA SER A 47 4.28 -7.03 -5.86
C SER A 47 5.01 -6.17 -4.85
N ILE A 48 4.30 -5.74 -3.81
CA ILE A 48 4.82 -4.93 -2.72
C ILE A 48 4.63 -5.68 -1.43
N LYS A 49 5.73 -5.81 -0.68
CA LYS A 49 5.70 -6.37 0.66
C LYS A 49 5.42 -5.25 1.66
N ILE A 50 4.35 -5.42 2.44
CA ILE A 50 3.94 -4.51 3.51
C ILE A 50 3.84 -5.35 4.77
N LEU A 51 4.76 -5.09 5.71
CA LEU A 51 5.00 -5.95 6.85
C LEU A 51 5.23 -7.42 6.40
N ASN A 52 4.34 -8.33 6.79
CA ASN A 52 4.39 -9.76 6.45
C ASN A 52 3.44 -10.15 5.33
N GLN A 53 2.84 -9.18 4.62
CA GLN A 53 1.89 -9.42 3.55
C GLN A 53 2.45 -8.96 2.21
N ILE A 54 2.13 -9.71 1.15
CA ILE A 54 2.52 -9.39 -0.22
C ILE A 54 1.25 -8.99 -0.98
N PHE A 55 1.25 -7.78 -1.52
CA PHE A 55 0.16 -7.24 -2.31
C PHE A 55 0.60 -7.09 -3.76
N LYS A 56 -0.16 -7.69 -4.69
CA LYS A 56 0.00 -7.38 -6.11
C LYS A 56 -0.47 -5.95 -6.34
N VAL A 57 0.39 -5.14 -6.96
CA VAL A 57 0.12 -3.71 -7.22
C VAL A 57 -1.17 -3.52 -8.01
N GLU A 58 -1.40 -4.37 -9.02
CA GLU A 58 -2.59 -4.33 -9.87
C GLU A 58 -3.91 -4.54 -9.12
N ASN A 59 -3.85 -5.15 -7.94
CA ASN A 59 -5.02 -5.38 -7.09
C ASN A 59 -5.26 -4.26 -6.10
N ILE A 60 -4.30 -3.36 -5.89
CA ILE A 60 -4.45 -2.23 -4.97
C ILE A 60 -5.26 -1.13 -5.67
N LYS A 61 -6.31 -0.68 -5.01
CA LYS A 61 -7.14 0.45 -5.44
C LYS A 61 -6.63 1.76 -4.86
N SER A 62 -6.32 1.78 -3.55
CA SER A 62 -5.82 2.97 -2.88
C SER A 62 -5.12 2.64 -1.55
N PHE A 63 -4.26 3.57 -1.13
CA PHE A 63 -3.76 3.69 0.24
C PHE A 63 -4.47 4.86 0.90
N GLU A 64 -5.01 4.66 2.09
CA GLU A 64 -5.74 5.67 2.84
C GLU A 64 -5.07 5.89 4.18
N PHE A 65 -4.85 7.16 4.52
CA PHE A 65 -4.29 7.57 5.80
C PHE A 65 -5.34 8.40 6.54
N PHE A 66 -5.58 8.08 7.81
CA PHE A 66 -6.55 8.77 8.65
C PHE A 66 -5.96 9.00 10.03
N LEU A 67 -6.34 10.12 10.65
CA LEU A 67 -5.85 10.56 11.96
C LEU A 67 -6.26 9.58 13.06
#